data_AF-A0A956EHX6-F1
#
_entry.id   AF-A0A956EHX6-F1
#
_cell.length_a   1.000
_cell.length_b   1.000
_cell.length_c   1.000
_cell.angle_alpha   90.00
_cell.angle_beta   90.00
_cell.angle_gamma   90.00
#
_symmetry.space_group_name_H-M   'P 1'
#
loop_
_entity.id
_entity.type
_entity.pdbx_description
1 polymer ?
#
loop_
_entity_poly.entity_id
_entity_poly.type
_entity_poly.pdbx_seq_one_letter_code
_entity_poly.pdbx_strand_id
1 'polypeptide(L)'
;MPRISTTTATLLSSLLTAACAGSGSETQTTQGSSDSASETGTSTSASTSSSTTSVSTVTSASAGSSGDSDTEGSTGGPDEPIVPGLSCPGDPKGACDDSPGAPLEAGAAVVSILPHCWESWIDQNENSVFESTKDVLLDCGCDRLCPGDPGYVAPDEGEGDGELQPIWLAGFGNGRPAAGIRDAKTGLVGDGDGWWARALVLRQGNTTAAIVSIDTIGLFNDDVVLVREELEKRGVEIDHLIVQAIHNHEGPDTMGLWGAQFLKGTGYIEAYGEQVRMAMADAIEGAMLKDLRPVAHITVGEVDISTYHENGVANVISDHRDPWVVDEFLSAARLVDGEGGTIASLISYGCHPETLADDNLLITADFVHALRRTVEEGSIWNSAPTKEGFGGPAIYLNAAVGGMMTTLGVEVHNPDGDSYKSATFEKADSIGQLLGEMAIDAIENGEVIDDARLSFANVEFYPEVLNTTFQLLFDTGVLKRTTYPPNEGSTKMRIKTEMSVLNLGPIQMLTVPGELLPELAVGGYDGSRINAPGVPLIDPNNTNPPKVDQAPAGPYIKDRMGGTYRWIIGLGNDELGYIIPDYDYVLADSMPYVNEAEGDHYEETNSLGPHIAGLVDAHAAALAAWSKEHLER
;
A
#
# COMPACT_ATOMS: atom_id res chain seq x y z
N MET A 1 -45.95 -5.05 40.74
CA MET A 1 -45.47 -5.02 39.34
C MET A 1 -44.00 -4.66 39.39
N PRO A 2 -43.09 -5.62 39.20
CA PRO A 2 -41.68 -5.43 39.46
C PRO A 2 -40.92 -4.87 38.25
N ARG A 3 -39.79 -4.25 38.60
CA ARG A 3 -38.80 -3.52 37.81
C ARG A 3 -38.15 -4.41 36.74
N ILE A 4 -37.94 -3.87 35.55
CA ILE A 4 -37.12 -4.46 34.49
C ILE A 4 -35.69 -3.93 34.67
N SER A 5 -34.75 -4.86 34.72
CA SER A 5 -33.33 -4.69 35.02
C SER A 5 -32.53 -4.32 33.77
N THR A 6 -31.64 -3.35 33.95
CA THR A 6 -30.50 -2.98 33.10
C THR A 6 -29.52 -4.14 32.88
N THR A 7 -29.34 -4.56 31.62
CA THR A 7 -28.18 -5.35 31.17
C THR A 7 -28.03 -5.20 29.65
N THR A 8 -27.47 -4.08 29.19
CA THR A 8 -27.03 -3.85 27.79
C THR A 8 -25.98 -2.73 27.74
N ALA A 9 -24.99 -2.78 28.64
CA ALA A 9 -23.93 -1.76 28.73
C ALA A 9 -22.53 -2.36 28.94
N THR A 10 -22.29 -3.60 28.48
CA THR A 10 -20.98 -4.27 28.67
C THR A 10 -20.60 -5.11 27.45
N LEU A 11 -20.73 -4.53 26.25
CA LEU A 11 -20.34 -5.16 24.98
C LEU A 11 -19.69 -4.20 23.96
N LEU A 12 -19.36 -2.97 24.36
CA LEU A 12 -18.78 -1.95 23.47
C LEU A 12 -17.35 -1.50 23.85
N SER A 13 -16.74 -2.12 24.88
CA SER A 13 -15.43 -1.69 25.41
C SER A 13 -14.28 -2.68 25.12
N SER A 14 -14.52 -3.71 24.31
CA SER A 14 -13.52 -4.75 23.96
C SER A 14 -13.34 -4.90 22.45
N LEU A 15 -13.66 -3.84 21.68
CA LEU A 15 -13.58 -3.79 20.22
C LEU A 15 -12.58 -2.72 19.73
N LEU A 16 -11.69 -2.25 20.62
CA LEU A 16 -10.80 -1.11 20.35
C LEU A 16 -9.29 -1.38 20.53
N THR A 17 -8.85 -2.59 20.88
CA THR A 17 -7.42 -2.87 21.10
C THR A 17 -7.13 -4.37 21.00
N ALA A 18 -6.95 -4.87 19.78
CA ALA A 18 -6.28 -6.13 19.48
C ALA A 18 -5.77 -5.97 18.04
N ALA A 19 -4.67 -5.23 17.85
CA ALA A 19 -3.38 -5.87 17.65
C ALA A 19 -2.18 -5.15 18.31
N CYS A 20 -2.39 -4.17 19.20
CA CYS A 20 -1.28 -3.42 19.81
C CYS A 20 -1.49 -3.20 21.31
N ALA A 21 -1.18 -4.19 22.15
CA ALA A 21 -1.05 -3.98 23.60
C ALA A 21 -0.07 -4.96 24.24
N GLY A 22 1.23 -4.67 24.07
CA GLY A 22 2.27 -5.21 24.93
C GLY A 22 2.08 -4.74 26.39
N SER A 23 2.07 -5.69 27.31
CA SER A 23 1.83 -5.54 28.74
C SER A 23 2.66 -4.44 29.44
N GLY A 24 2.01 -3.58 30.26
CA GLY A 24 2.72 -2.59 31.07
C GLY A 24 1.94 -1.77 32.12
N SER A 25 1.67 -2.39 33.28
CA SER A 25 1.54 -1.79 34.63
C SER A 25 0.23 -1.16 35.13
N GLU A 26 -0.15 -1.60 36.34
CA GLU A 26 -1.28 -1.19 37.18
C GLU A 26 -1.00 0.14 37.91
N THR A 27 -2.00 1.03 38.07
CA THR A 27 -2.32 1.61 39.40
C THR A 27 -3.69 2.31 39.50
N GLN A 28 -4.48 1.79 40.43
CA GLN A 28 -5.40 2.40 41.40
C GLN A 28 -6.31 3.61 41.09
N THR A 29 -7.60 3.30 41.24
CA THR A 29 -8.80 4.10 41.44
C THR A 29 -8.75 5.20 42.52
N THR A 30 -9.44 6.32 42.25
CA THR A 30 -10.27 7.04 43.26
C THR A 30 -11.50 7.70 42.63
N GLN A 31 -12.66 7.42 43.24
CA GLN A 31 -13.97 8.02 42.98
C GLN A 31 -14.06 9.49 43.44
N GLY A 32 -14.84 10.29 42.73
CA GLY A 32 -15.38 11.57 43.22
C GLY A 32 -16.73 11.89 42.58
N SER A 33 -17.79 11.92 43.39
CA SER A 33 -19.16 12.26 43.02
C SER A 33 -19.50 13.72 43.32
N SER A 34 -20.33 14.36 42.49
CA SER A 34 -21.30 15.42 42.83
C SER A 34 -22.09 15.79 41.55
N ASP A 35 -23.40 15.58 41.47
CA ASP A 35 -24.49 16.55 41.81
C ASP A 35 -24.35 17.90 41.06
N SER A 36 -25.34 18.58 40.48
CA SER A 36 -26.77 18.40 40.18
C SER A 36 -27.25 19.74 39.54
N ALA A 37 -28.51 19.80 39.06
CA ALA A 37 -29.30 20.97 38.60
C ALA A 37 -29.05 21.44 37.14
N SER A 38 -29.94 21.19 36.18
CA SER A 38 -31.32 21.70 35.95
C SER A 38 -31.40 23.19 35.63
N GLU A 39 -31.78 23.54 34.40
CA GLU A 39 -32.79 24.57 34.15
C GLU A 39 -33.39 24.46 32.73
N THR A 40 -34.68 24.72 32.68
CA THR A 40 -35.65 24.59 31.58
C THR A 40 -35.77 25.89 30.78
N GLY A 41 -36.02 25.82 29.46
CA GLY A 41 -36.32 27.01 28.65
C GLY A 41 -36.94 26.74 27.26
N THR A 42 -38.25 26.47 27.26
CA THR A 42 -39.30 26.75 26.26
C THR A 42 -39.00 27.04 24.76
N SER A 43 -39.60 26.17 23.94
CA SER A 43 -40.24 26.31 22.62
C SER A 43 -40.43 27.68 21.94
N THR A 44 -40.26 27.68 20.61
CA THR A 44 -41.24 28.26 19.65
C THR A 44 -41.16 27.57 18.29
N SER A 45 -42.32 27.35 17.68
CA SER A 45 -42.59 26.68 16.40
C SER A 45 -43.13 27.66 15.35
N ALA A 46 -42.74 27.48 14.09
CA ALA A 46 -43.45 27.84 12.84
C ALA A 46 -42.45 27.60 11.69
N SER A 47 -42.74 27.21 10.45
CA SER A 47 -43.87 26.66 9.72
C SER A 47 -43.41 26.62 8.25
N THR A 48 -43.39 25.44 7.64
CA THR A 48 -43.57 25.11 6.20
C THR A 48 -43.61 26.24 5.14
N SER A 49 -42.84 26.07 4.07
CA SER A 49 -43.34 26.26 2.69
C SER A 49 -42.56 25.42 1.68
N SER A 50 -43.30 24.62 0.93
CA SER A 50 -42.91 23.79 -0.22
C SER A 50 -42.73 24.61 -1.50
N SER A 51 -41.82 24.21 -2.38
CA SER A 51 -42.03 24.31 -3.83
C SER A 51 -41.14 23.33 -4.60
N THR A 52 -41.80 22.33 -5.17
CA THR A 52 -41.38 21.46 -6.27
C THR A 52 -41.09 22.25 -7.54
N THR A 53 -39.98 21.94 -8.23
CA THR A 53 -39.81 22.27 -9.64
C THR A 53 -39.26 21.06 -10.39
N SER A 54 -40.14 20.49 -11.20
CA SER A 54 -39.88 19.54 -12.28
C SER A 54 -39.07 20.18 -13.41
N VAL A 55 -38.03 19.49 -13.90
CA VAL A 55 -37.37 19.85 -15.17
C VAL A 55 -37.41 18.67 -16.13
N SER A 56 -37.81 19.02 -17.34
CA SER A 56 -38.27 18.19 -18.44
C SER A 56 -37.13 17.53 -19.21
N THR A 57 -37.41 16.30 -19.64
CA THR A 57 -36.80 15.61 -20.79
C THR A 57 -36.88 16.45 -22.06
N VAL A 58 -35.74 16.65 -22.73
CA VAL A 58 -35.66 16.92 -24.17
C VAL A 58 -34.53 16.09 -24.76
N THR A 59 -34.92 15.15 -25.62
CA THR A 59 -34.11 14.38 -26.56
C THR A 59 -33.61 15.27 -27.70
N SER A 60 -32.33 15.15 -28.06
CA SER A 60 -31.88 15.35 -29.44
C SER A 60 -30.67 14.45 -29.71
N ALA A 61 -30.85 13.55 -30.68
CA ALA A 61 -29.90 12.56 -31.14
C ALA A 61 -28.84 13.16 -32.09
N SER A 62 -27.61 12.66 -32.01
CA SER A 62 -26.89 12.05 -33.15
C SER A 62 -25.48 11.62 -32.73
N ALA A 63 -25.30 10.33 -32.45
CA ALA A 63 -23.98 9.71 -32.34
C ALA A 63 -23.97 8.46 -33.21
N GLY A 64 -22.99 8.39 -34.11
CA GLY A 64 -22.72 7.26 -34.98
C GLY A 64 -22.24 6.09 -34.14
N SER A 65 -22.96 4.98 -34.26
CA SER A 65 -22.65 3.70 -33.65
C SER A 65 -21.53 3.01 -34.43
N SER A 66 -20.31 3.01 -33.90
CA SER A 66 -19.39 1.88 -34.04
C SER A 66 -19.49 1.10 -32.73
N GLY A 67 -20.08 -0.09 -32.79
CA GLY A 67 -20.28 -0.93 -31.62
C GLY A 67 -18.95 -1.53 -31.18
N ASP A 68 -18.60 -1.29 -29.92
CA ASP A 68 -17.75 -2.19 -29.17
C ASP A 68 -18.58 -3.41 -28.80
N SER A 69 -18.10 -4.57 -29.22
CA SER A 69 -18.53 -5.85 -28.67
C SER A 69 -17.84 -6.00 -27.32
N ASP A 70 -18.63 -5.90 -26.25
CA ASP A 70 -18.27 -6.45 -24.94
C ASP A 70 -17.78 -7.88 -25.15
N THR A 71 -16.47 -8.08 -25.04
CA THR A 71 -15.91 -9.42 -24.95
C THR A 71 -16.20 -9.88 -23.54
N GLU A 72 -17.19 -10.78 -23.41
CA GLU A 72 -17.41 -11.56 -22.20
C GLU A 72 -16.05 -12.08 -21.71
N GLY A 73 -15.59 -11.56 -20.58
CA GLY A 73 -14.42 -12.08 -19.89
C GLY A 73 -14.65 -13.57 -19.66
N SER A 74 -13.71 -14.38 -20.11
CA SER A 74 -13.79 -15.84 -20.01
C SER A 74 -14.07 -16.23 -18.55
N THR A 75 -15.26 -16.77 -18.32
CA THR A 75 -15.55 -17.58 -17.14
C THR A 75 -15.04 -18.98 -17.44
N GLY A 76 -13.72 -19.09 -17.60
CA GLY A 76 -13.08 -20.38 -17.79
C GLY A 76 -13.46 -21.27 -16.61
N GLY A 77 -14.03 -22.44 -16.89
CA GLY A 77 -14.18 -23.47 -15.87
C GLY A 77 -12.82 -23.82 -15.26
N PRO A 78 -12.76 -24.59 -14.17
CA PRO A 78 -11.51 -24.90 -13.45
C PRO A 78 -10.42 -25.60 -14.29
N ASP A 79 -10.70 -25.96 -15.55
CA ASP A 79 -9.80 -26.64 -16.49
C ASP A 79 -9.44 -25.82 -17.75
N GLU A 80 -9.94 -24.59 -17.94
CA GLU A 80 -9.51 -23.77 -19.09
C GLU A 80 -8.18 -23.05 -18.81
N PRO A 81 -7.20 -23.05 -19.75
CA PRO A 81 -5.94 -22.36 -19.55
C PRO A 81 -6.14 -20.85 -19.35
N ILE A 82 -5.55 -20.29 -18.29
CA ILE A 82 -5.46 -18.84 -18.12
C ILE A 82 -4.50 -18.29 -19.18
N VAL A 83 -5.01 -17.43 -20.07
CA VAL A 83 -4.24 -16.79 -21.14
C VAL A 83 -4.23 -15.29 -20.92
N PRO A 84 -3.06 -14.61 -20.99
CA PRO A 84 -2.99 -13.17 -20.92
C PRO A 84 -3.91 -12.45 -21.91
N GLY A 85 -4.66 -11.46 -21.41
CA GLY A 85 -5.56 -10.63 -22.22
C GLY A 85 -4.84 -9.54 -23.02
N LEU A 86 -3.64 -9.18 -22.55
CA LEU A 86 -2.68 -8.26 -23.15
C LEU A 86 -1.27 -8.86 -22.99
N SER A 87 -0.46 -8.82 -24.05
CA SER A 87 0.90 -9.37 -24.06
C SER A 87 1.80 -8.58 -25.00
N CYS A 88 2.79 -7.86 -24.48
CA CYS A 88 3.73 -7.06 -25.26
C CYS A 88 5.18 -7.53 -25.09
N PRO A 89 6.01 -7.45 -26.15
CA PRO A 89 5.63 -7.12 -27.52
C PRO A 89 4.91 -8.28 -28.22
N GLY A 90 4.22 -7.98 -29.32
CA GLY A 90 3.57 -8.98 -30.16
C GLY A 90 2.15 -9.36 -29.73
N ASP A 91 1.41 -8.39 -29.17
CA ASP A 91 0.02 -8.60 -28.78
C ASP A 91 -0.81 -9.11 -29.97
N PRO A 92 -1.63 -10.16 -29.80
CA PRO A 92 -2.41 -10.74 -30.91
C PRO A 92 -3.38 -9.77 -31.58
N LYS A 93 -3.76 -8.67 -30.91
CA LYS A 93 -4.65 -7.63 -31.44
C LYS A 93 -3.87 -6.50 -32.13
N GLY A 94 -2.54 -6.56 -32.14
CA GLY A 94 -1.66 -5.58 -32.79
C GLY A 94 -1.45 -4.30 -31.99
N ALA A 95 -1.62 -4.36 -30.65
CA ALA A 95 -1.48 -3.18 -29.78
C ALA A 95 -0.02 -2.68 -29.70
N CYS A 96 0.96 -3.60 -29.68
CA CYS A 96 2.37 -3.30 -29.38
C CYS A 96 3.30 -4.23 -30.16
N ASP A 97 3.41 -4.02 -31.48
CA ASP A 97 4.23 -4.85 -32.36
C ASP A 97 5.72 -4.84 -31.97
N ASP A 98 6.36 -6.02 -32.00
CA ASP A 98 7.80 -6.13 -31.74
C ASP A 98 8.59 -5.27 -32.73
N SER A 99 9.58 -4.56 -32.20
CA SER A 99 10.47 -3.66 -32.93
C SER A 99 11.92 -4.09 -32.68
N PRO A 100 12.43 -5.08 -33.43
CA PRO A 100 13.76 -5.62 -33.20
C PRO A 100 14.84 -4.53 -33.28
N GLY A 101 15.71 -4.48 -32.26
CA GLY A 101 16.82 -3.52 -32.18
C GLY A 101 16.43 -2.10 -31.77
N ALA A 102 15.18 -1.85 -31.38
CA ALA A 102 14.82 -0.59 -30.74
C ALA A 102 15.55 -0.46 -29.38
N PRO A 103 16.18 0.68 -29.09
CA PRO A 103 16.83 0.90 -27.80
C PRO A 103 15.77 0.95 -26.68
N LEU A 104 16.17 0.56 -25.48
CA LEU A 104 15.38 0.84 -24.28
C LEU A 104 15.53 2.32 -23.93
N GLU A 105 14.41 2.98 -23.69
CA GLU A 105 14.33 4.33 -23.15
C GLU A 105 13.62 4.29 -21.79
N ALA A 106 14.02 5.18 -20.89
CA ALA A 106 13.40 5.34 -19.59
C ALA A 106 13.33 6.81 -19.21
N GLY A 107 12.29 7.17 -18.46
CA GLY A 107 12.16 8.49 -17.84
C GLY A 107 11.49 8.34 -16.49
N ALA A 108 11.83 9.22 -15.55
CA ALA A 108 11.25 9.21 -14.22
C ALA A 108 10.76 10.58 -13.78
N ALA A 109 9.75 10.59 -12.92
CA ALA A 109 9.25 11.81 -12.30
C ALA A 109 8.70 11.54 -10.91
N VAL A 110 8.76 12.57 -10.06
CA VAL A 110 8.26 12.57 -8.70
C VAL A 110 7.29 13.73 -8.56
N VAL A 111 6.06 13.44 -8.15
CA VAL A 111 4.99 14.44 -7.97
C VAL A 111 4.44 14.31 -6.56
N SER A 112 4.23 15.43 -5.88
CA SER A 112 3.64 15.45 -4.54
C SER A 112 2.19 14.99 -4.60
N ILE A 113 1.83 14.07 -3.72
CA ILE A 113 0.43 13.73 -3.42
C ILE A 113 -0.01 14.32 -2.07
N LEU A 114 0.76 15.23 -1.48
CA LEU A 114 0.41 15.86 -0.21
C LEU A 114 -0.96 16.54 -0.36
N PRO A 115 -1.98 16.23 0.46
CA PRO A 115 -3.30 16.80 0.26
C PRO A 115 -3.28 18.34 0.22
N HIS A 116 -4.16 18.95 -0.57
CA HIS A 116 -4.19 20.41 -0.68
C HIS A 116 -5.15 21.08 0.32
N CYS A 117 -6.03 20.31 0.95
CA CYS A 117 -7.04 20.83 1.85
C CYS A 117 -7.25 19.88 3.03
N TRP A 118 -6.82 20.32 4.21
CA TRP A 118 -7.23 19.79 5.52
C TRP A 118 -6.76 20.76 6.62
N GLU A 119 -7.26 20.60 7.83
CA GLU A 119 -6.87 21.41 8.98
C GLU A 119 -6.00 20.66 9.97
N SER A 120 -5.12 21.40 10.65
CA SER A 120 -4.20 20.86 11.64
C SER A 120 -4.70 21.11 13.06
N TRP A 121 -4.10 20.44 14.03
CA TRP A 121 -4.44 20.59 15.44
C TRP A 121 -3.23 20.30 16.32
N ILE A 122 -3.28 20.72 17.58
CA ILE A 122 -2.24 20.46 18.57
C ILE A 122 -2.83 19.59 19.67
N ASP A 123 -2.30 18.38 19.80
CA ASP A 123 -2.57 17.49 20.93
C ASP A 123 -1.95 18.09 22.20
N GLN A 124 -2.79 18.61 23.10
CA GLN A 124 -2.33 19.27 24.34
C GLN A 124 -2.12 18.28 25.48
N ASN A 125 -2.79 17.13 25.43
CA ASN A 125 -2.75 16.14 26.50
C ASN A 125 -2.03 14.84 26.11
N GLU A 126 -1.37 14.83 24.94
CA GLU A 126 -0.44 13.80 24.47
C GLU A 126 -1.09 12.41 24.51
N ASN A 127 -2.33 12.30 24.03
CA ASN A 127 -3.06 11.03 23.96
C ASN A 127 -3.42 10.62 22.53
N SER A 128 -2.93 11.34 21.52
CA SER A 128 -3.12 11.08 20.10
C SER A 128 -4.58 11.00 19.64
N VAL A 129 -5.49 11.64 20.38
CA VAL A 129 -6.93 11.68 20.08
C VAL A 129 -7.41 13.12 20.09
N PHE A 130 -7.95 13.59 18.96
CA PHE A 130 -8.51 14.93 18.89
C PHE A 130 -9.78 15.07 19.74
N GLU A 131 -9.71 15.93 20.75
CA GLU A 131 -10.82 16.34 21.60
C GLU A 131 -10.91 17.87 21.62
N SER A 132 -11.94 18.44 20.97
CA SER A 132 -12.13 19.91 20.89
C SER A 132 -12.24 20.65 22.24
N THR A 133 -12.38 19.92 23.35
CA THR A 133 -12.40 20.48 24.70
C THR A 133 -11.04 20.47 25.41
N LYS A 134 -10.07 19.73 24.88
CA LYS A 134 -8.73 19.56 25.46
C LYS A 134 -7.64 20.06 24.52
N ASP A 135 -7.84 19.92 23.22
CA ASP A 135 -6.88 20.25 22.18
C ASP A 135 -7.11 21.61 21.54
N VAL A 136 -6.11 22.06 20.82
CA VAL A 136 -6.17 23.32 20.06
C VAL A 136 -6.39 22.98 18.59
N LEU A 137 -7.58 23.27 18.09
CA LEU A 137 -7.84 23.32 16.66
C LEU A 137 -7.09 24.50 16.05
N LEU A 138 -6.31 24.25 15.01
CA LEU A 138 -5.74 25.28 14.15
C LEU A 138 -6.71 25.48 12.99
N ASP A 139 -7.75 26.27 13.26
CA ASP A 139 -8.86 26.63 12.37
C ASP A 139 -8.38 27.60 11.28
N CYS A 140 -7.44 27.11 10.48
CA CYS A 140 -6.69 27.84 9.46
C CYS A 140 -7.18 27.50 8.04
N GLY A 141 -8.22 26.68 7.90
CA GLY A 141 -8.72 26.22 6.61
C GLY A 141 -7.75 25.34 5.83
N CYS A 142 -8.09 25.10 4.56
CA CYS A 142 -7.48 24.11 3.67
C CYS A 142 -5.96 24.23 3.53
N ASP A 143 -5.43 25.45 3.38
CA ASP A 143 -4.00 25.69 3.15
C ASP A 143 -3.14 25.58 4.42
N ARG A 144 -3.79 25.44 5.58
CA ARG A 144 -3.20 25.34 6.93
C ARG A 144 -2.43 26.59 7.37
N LEU A 145 -2.66 27.73 6.73
CA LEU A 145 -2.04 29.00 7.07
C LEU A 145 -3.02 29.86 7.85
N CYS A 146 -2.70 30.16 9.10
CA CYS A 146 -3.51 31.06 9.91
C CYS A 146 -3.12 32.53 9.70
N PRO A 147 -3.99 33.50 10.06
CA PRO A 147 -3.65 34.92 10.05
C PRO A 147 -2.36 35.25 10.81
N GLY A 148 -1.30 35.58 10.05
CA GLY A 148 0.02 35.91 10.59
C GLY A 148 1.12 34.93 10.17
N ASP A 149 0.76 33.78 9.61
CA ASP A 149 1.71 32.82 9.10
C ASP A 149 2.41 33.32 7.82
N PRO A 150 3.70 32.95 7.61
CA PRO A 150 4.39 33.27 6.38
C PRO A 150 3.66 32.68 5.16
N GLY A 151 3.25 33.55 4.24
CA GLY A 151 2.53 33.13 3.03
C GLY A 151 1.01 33.30 3.11
N TYR A 152 0.45 33.57 4.28
CA TYR A 152 -0.98 33.84 4.43
C TYR A 152 -1.42 35.04 3.56
N VAL A 153 -2.43 34.82 2.73
CA VAL A 153 -2.96 35.87 1.82
C VAL A 153 -4.32 36.37 2.29
N ALA A 154 -5.26 35.45 2.52
CA ALA A 154 -6.64 35.72 2.92
C ALA A 154 -7.28 34.40 3.40
N PRO A 155 -8.45 34.46 4.07
CA PRO A 155 -9.15 33.25 4.47
C PRO A 155 -9.55 32.37 3.29
N ASP A 156 -9.48 31.06 3.48
CA ASP A 156 -9.87 30.04 2.52
C ASP A 156 -11.01 29.15 3.07
N GLU A 157 -11.22 27.99 2.45
CA GLU A 157 -12.32 27.07 2.81
C GLU A 157 -12.01 26.38 4.15
N GLY A 158 -12.98 26.40 5.07
CA GLY A 158 -12.83 25.88 6.43
C GLY A 158 -12.49 26.97 7.46
N GLU A 159 -11.73 28.01 7.08
CA GLU A 159 -11.18 28.96 8.05
C GLU A 159 -12.25 29.70 8.88
N GLY A 160 -12.13 29.57 10.20
CA GLY A 160 -12.91 30.26 11.21
C GLY A 160 -14.29 29.65 11.48
N ASP A 161 -14.55 28.42 11.01
CA ASP A 161 -15.83 27.74 11.20
C ASP A 161 -15.95 26.97 12.53
N GLY A 162 -14.81 26.73 13.20
CA GLY A 162 -14.71 26.04 14.48
C GLY A 162 -14.92 24.52 14.42
N GLU A 163 -14.95 23.93 13.23
CA GLU A 163 -15.05 22.50 12.99
C GLU A 163 -13.76 21.99 12.35
N LEU A 164 -13.21 20.87 12.81
CA LEU A 164 -12.03 20.29 12.17
C LEU A 164 -12.43 19.75 10.79
N GLN A 165 -11.71 20.13 9.72
CA GLN A 165 -11.73 19.42 8.44
C GLN A 165 -10.57 18.41 8.36
N PRO A 166 -10.79 17.13 8.77
CA PRO A 166 -9.71 16.19 8.94
C PRO A 166 -9.27 15.57 7.62
N ILE A 167 -8.00 15.16 7.59
CA ILE A 167 -7.52 14.05 6.78
C ILE A 167 -7.22 12.90 7.74
N TRP A 168 -7.73 11.69 7.48
CA TRP A 168 -7.63 10.58 8.41
C TRP A 168 -6.41 9.72 8.12
N LEU A 169 -5.60 9.39 9.13
CA LEU A 169 -4.49 8.46 9.00
C LEU A 169 -4.99 7.02 8.92
N ALA A 170 -4.48 6.27 7.95
CA ALA A 170 -4.85 4.88 7.66
C ALA A 170 -4.09 3.86 8.54
N GLY A 171 -4.43 2.58 8.40
CA GLY A 171 -3.74 1.48 9.09
C GLY A 171 -4.22 1.25 10.53
N PHE A 172 -3.83 2.12 11.46
CA PHE A 172 -3.98 1.89 12.91
C PHE A 172 -5.32 2.28 13.54
N GLY A 173 -6.42 2.11 12.80
CA GLY A 173 -7.77 2.28 13.34
C GLY A 173 -8.40 3.66 13.07
N ASN A 174 -9.65 3.79 13.53
CA ASN A 174 -10.49 4.96 13.23
C ASN A 174 -10.25 6.11 14.22
N GLY A 175 -10.60 7.32 13.82
CA GLY A 175 -10.58 8.49 14.71
C GLY A 175 -9.21 9.14 14.88
N ARG A 176 -8.31 8.94 13.91
CA ARG A 176 -6.94 9.49 13.89
C ARG A 176 -6.81 10.59 12.83
N PRO A 177 -7.23 11.85 13.08
CA PRO A 177 -7.02 12.93 12.13
C PRO A 177 -5.55 13.39 12.18
N ALA A 178 -4.92 13.58 11.02
CA ALA A 178 -3.53 14.05 10.97
C ALA A 178 -3.40 15.44 11.60
N ALA A 179 -2.38 15.61 12.44
CA ALA A 179 -2.05 16.89 13.08
C ALA A 179 -1.10 17.74 12.22
N GLY A 180 -0.44 17.13 11.23
CA GLY A 180 0.51 17.83 10.38
C GLY A 180 1.29 16.91 9.47
N ILE A 181 2.48 17.37 9.08
CA ILE A 181 3.43 16.66 8.22
C ILE A 181 4.75 16.68 8.96
N ARG A 182 5.51 15.58 8.87
CA ARG A 182 6.86 15.57 9.43
C ARG A 182 7.73 16.65 8.78
N ASP A 183 8.49 17.36 9.62
CA ASP A 183 9.35 18.46 9.22
C ASP A 183 10.83 18.08 9.14
N ALA A 184 11.66 18.97 8.59
CA ALA A 184 13.11 18.84 8.46
C ALA A 184 13.88 18.49 9.74
N LYS A 185 13.30 18.79 10.89
CA LYS A 185 13.98 18.74 12.19
C LYS A 185 13.64 17.48 12.97
N THR A 186 12.71 16.69 12.44
CA THR A 186 12.18 15.49 13.07
C THR A 186 12.92 14.28 12.53
N GLY A 187 13.52 13.49 13.43
CA GLY A 187 14.35 12.33 13.08
C GLY A 187 15.81 12.67 12.77
N LEU A 188 16.47 11.73 12.11
CA LEU A 188 17.88 11.76 11.70
C LEU A 188 18.04 12.26 10.26
N VAL A 189 17.09 11.95 9.39
CA VAL A 189 17.08 12.45 8.00
C VAL A 189 16.11 13.62 7.92
N GLY A 190 16.66 14.80 7.59
CA GLY A 190 15.89 16.05 7.41
C GLY A 190 14.89 16.09 6.24
N ASP A 191 14.76 17.25 5.60
CA ASP A 191 13.69 17.56 4.63
C ASP A 191 13.42 16.52 3.54
N GLY A 192 12.17 16.54 3.02
CA GLY A 192 11.76 15.72 1.89
C GLY A 192 11.07 14.41 2.28
N ASP A 193 10.60 14.33 3.53
CA ASP A 193 10.03 13.15 4.20
C ASP A 193 8.90 12.42 3.47
N GLY A 194 8.33 13.13 2.51
CA GLY A 194 7.82 12.52 1.32
C GLY A 194 6.39 12.05 1.43
N TRP A 195 5.69 12.40 0.37
CA TRP A 195 4.34 11.97 0.10
C TRP A 195 4.16 12.09 -1.41
N TRP A 196 4.56 11.05 -2.14
CA TRP A 196 4.85 11.14 -3.57
C TRP A 196 4.10 10.08 -4.38
N ALA A 197 3.72 10.47 -5.61
CA ALA A 197 3.61 9.56 -6.73
C ALA A 197 4.97 9.57 -7.47
N ARG A 198 5.63 8.41 -7.54
CA ARG A 198 6.93 8.22 -8.18
C ARG A 198 6.76 7.32 -9.40
N ALA A 199 6.88 7.89 -10.59
CA ALA A 199 6.68 7.18 -11.85
C ALA A 199 8.02 6.86 -12.53
N LEU A 200 8.12 5.64 -13.07
CA LEU A 200 9.08 5.23 -14.08
C LEU A 200 8.31 4.83 -15.33
N VAL A 201 8.65 5.42 -16.47
CA VAL A 201 8.13 5.00 -17.76
C VAL A 201 9.25 4.35 -18.56
N LEU A 202 8.98 3.17 -19.08
CA LEU A 202 9.87 2.36 -19.91
C LEU A 202 9.30 2.28 -21.32
N ARG A 203 10.12 2.55 -22.32
CA ARG A 203 9.73 2.41 -23.73
C ARG A 203 10.78 1.60 -24.50
N GLN A 204 10.32 0.65 -25.31
CA GLN A 204 11.15 -0.04 -26.28
C GLN A 204 10.37 -0.26 -27.57
N GLY A 205 10.67 0.54 -28.60
CA GLY A 205 9.92 0.53 -29.85
C GLY A 205 8.46 0.93 -29.65
N ASN A 206 7.53 0.06 -30.01
CA ASN A 206 6.08 0.27 -29.85
C ASN A 206 5.53 -0.26 -28.51
N THR A 207 6.39 -0.60 -27.55
CA THR A 207 5.97 -1.05 -26.21
C THR A 207 6.33 0.03 -25.19
N THR A 208 5.33 0.56 -24.49
CA THR A 208 5.48 1.56 -23.42
C THR A 208 4.75 1.07 -22.16
N ALA A 209 5.47 0.91 -21.06
CA ALA A 209 4.90 0.55 -19.76
C ALA A 209 5.25 1.61 -18.71
N ALA A 210 4.31 1.90 -17.81
CA ALA A 210 4.52 2.78 -16.67
C ALA A 210 4.40 2.00 -15.36
N ILE A 211 5.31 2.29 -14.42
CA ILE A 211 5.26 1.82 -13.04
C ILE A 211 5.15 3.06 -12.15
N VAL A 212 4.15 3.11 -11.28
CA VAL A 212 3.97 4.16 -10.29
C VAL A 212 4.02 3.53 -8.90
N SER A 213 4.99 3.94 -8.10
CA SER A 213 4.97 3.71 -6.65
C SER A 213 4.29 4.91 -5.99
N ILE A 214 3.30 4.63 -5.15
CA ILE A 214 2.54 5.68 -4.46
C ILE A 214 2.64 5.51 -2.95
N ASP A 215 2.90 6.61 -2.27
CA ASP A 215 3.00 6.65 -0.81
C ASP A 215 1.59 6.62 -0.21
N THR A 216 0.90 5.48 -0.24
CA THR A 216 -0.44 5.30 0.36
C THR A 216 -0.57 3.94 1.03
N ILE A 217 -1.64 3.77 1.81
CA ILE A 217 -2.00 2.47 2.40
C ILE A 217 -2.40 1.44 1.34
N GLY A 218 -3.09 1.87 0.28
CA GLY A 218 -3.63 0.96 -0.74
C GLY A 218 -4.51 1.71 -1.71
N LEU A 219 -4.78 1.12 -2.87
CA LEU A 219 -5.71 1.65 -3.87
C LEU A 219 -6.50 0.51 -4.47
N PHE A 220 -7.78 0.74 -4.74
CA PHE A 220 -8.58 -0.23 -5.48
C PHE A 220 -8.32 -0.15 -6.99
N ASN A 221 -8.57 -1.24 -7.71
CA ASN A 221 -8.46 -1.27 -9.17
C ASN A 221 -9.26 -0.15 -9.87
N ASP A 222 -10.38 0.30 -9.27
CA ASP A 222 -11.18 1.41 -9.77
C ASP A 222 -10.34 2.71 -9.90
N ASP A 223 -9.47 3.02 -8.95
CA ASP A 223 -8.60 4.20 -9.02
C ASP A 223 -7.58 4.08 -10.16
N VAL A 224 -7.05 2.87 -10.37
CA VAL A 224 -6.08 2.59 -11.46
C VAL A 224 -6.75 2.73 -12.83
N VAL A 225 -7.99 2.24 -12.98
CA VAL A 225 -8.79 2.43 -14.20
C VAL A 225 -9.02 3.92 -14.47
N LEU A 226 -9.37 4.70 -13.45
CA LEU A 226 -9.57 6.15 -13.59
C LEU A 226 -8.28 6.89 -13.97
N VAL A 227 -7.10 6.44 -13.51
CA VAL A 227 -5.81 6.98 -13.99
C VAL A 227 -5.58 6.67 -15.46
N ARG A 228 -5.87 5.43 -15.91
CA ARG A 228 -5.76 5.06 -17.34
C ARG A 228 -6.65 5.95 -18.20
N GLU A 229 -7.91 6.13 -17.80
CA GLU A 229 -8.83 7.03 -18.50
C GLU A 229 -8.34 8.48 -18.54
N GLU A 230 -7.69 8.96 -17.48
CA GLU A 230 -7.10 10.30 -17.46
C GLU A 230 -5.94 10.42 -18.45
N LEU A 231 -5.03 9.45 -18.48
CA LEU A 231 -3.91 9.43 -19.43
C LEU A 231 -4.41 9.44 -20.87
N GLU A 232 -5.46 8.66 -21.18
CA GLU A 232 -6.11 8.67 -22.49
C GLU A 232 -6.70 10.05 -22.83
N LYS A 233 -7.41 10.70 -21.90
CA LYS A 233 -7.95 12.06 -22.10
C LYS A 233 -6.86 13.09 -22.41
N ARG A 234 -5.67 12.92 -21.83
CA ARG A 234 -4.50 13.78 -22.06
C ARG A 234 -3.73 13.43 -23.33
N GLY A 235 -4.01 12.29 -23.96
CA GLY A 235 -3.26 11.78 -25.11
C GLY A 235 -1.87 11.23 -24.72
N VAL A 236 -1.73 10.75 -23.49
CA VAL A 236 -0.51 10.10 -22.99
C VAL A 236 -0.66 8.60 -23.26
N GLU A 237 -0.06 8.13 -24.35
CA GLU A 237 -0.19 6.74 -24.80
C GLU A 237 0.81 5.82 -24.05
N ILE A 238 0.27 4.93 -23.22
CA ILE A 238 0.97 3.80 -22.61
C ILE A 238 0.20 2.51 -22.89
N ASP A 239 0.91 1.39 -23.06
CA ASP A 239 0.29 0.09 -23.30
C ASP A 239 -0.10 -0.61 -21.99
N HIS A 240 0.62 -0.34 -20.91
CA HIS A 240 0.33 -0.90 -19.61
C HIS A 240 0.73 0.01 -18.45
N LEU A 241 -0.07 -0.03 -17.38
CA LEU A 241 0.14 0.70 -16.15
C LEU A 241 0.14 -0.28 -14.97
N ILE A 242 1.21 -0.22 -14.20
CA ILE A 242 1.35 -0.81 -12.86
C ILE A 242 1.35 0.33 -11.86
N VAL A 243 0.39 0.36 -10.94
CA VAL A 243 0.36 1.23 -9.77
C VAL A 243 0.54 0.34 -8.54
N GLN A 244 1.48 0.65 -7.66
CA GLN A 244 1.68 -0.08 -6.41
C GLN A 244 1.70 0.89 -5.23
N ALA A 245 0.98 0.55 -4.16
CA ALA A 245 1.02 1.30 -2.91
C ALA A 245 2.11 0.76 -1.98
N ILE A 246 2.95 1.64 -1.42
CA ILE A 246 4.00 1.20 -0.49
C ILE A 246 3.45 0.62 0.83
N HIS A 247 2.12 0.65 1.01
CA HIS A 247 1.36 0.20 2.17
C HIS A 247 1.62 1.00 3.45
N ASN A 248 1.65 2.32 3.30
CA ASN A 248 2.02 3.22 4.39
C ASN A 248 0.89 3.45 5.41
N HIS A 249 1.21 3.27 6.70
CA HIS A 249 0.28 3.48 7.81
C HIS A 249 0.27 4.91 8.37
N GLU A 250 1.17 5.77 7.89
CA GLU A 250 1.27 7.17 8.31
C GLU A 250 0.70 8.14 7.27
N GLY A 251 -0.27 7.66 6.50
CA GLY A 251 -0.86 8.36 5.36
C GLY A 251 -2.35 8.60 5.45
N PRO A 252 -2.89 9.56 4.67
CA PRO A 252 -4.32 9.66 4.43
C PRO A 252 -4.97 8.34 3.99
N ASP A 253 -6.18 8.09 4.47
CA ASP A 253 -7.01 6.97 4.04
C ASP A 253 -7.45 7.09 2.58
N THR A 254 -6.85 6.26 1.74
CA THR A 254 -7.16 6.16 0.30
C THR A 254 -8.07 4.99 -0.04
N MET A 255 -8.60 4.26 0.95
CA MET A 255 -9.50 3.12 0.72
C MET A 255 -10.89 3.32 1.33
N GLY A 256 -10.95 3.96 2.50
CA GLY A 256 -12.18 4.32 3.20
C GLY A 256 -12.42 3.60 4.54
N LEU A 257 -11.50 2.74 4.99
CA LEU A 257 -11.64 1.94 6.22
C LEU A 257 -11.48 2.75 7.52
N TRP A 258 -10.78 3.87 7.46
CA TRP A 258 -10.29 4.61 8.62
C TRP A 258 -10.85 6.03 8.63
N GLY A 259 -12.15 6.13 8.94
CA GLY A 259 -12.82 7.41 9.15
C GLY A 259 -12.88 7.80 10.63
N ALA A 260 -13.85 8.65 10.97
CA ALA A 260 -14.07 9.05 12.37
C ALA A 260 -14.44 7.88 13.28
N GLN A 261 -15.21 6.91 12.76
CA GLN A 261 -15.75 5.78 13.53
C GLN A 261 -15.98 4.57 12.62
N PHE A 262 -15.70 3.37 13.14
CA PHE A 262 -15.95 2.12 12.43
C PHE A 262 -17.40 2.01 11.94
N LEU A 263 -17.58 1.71 10.64
CA LEU A 263 -18.86 1.62 9.93
C LEU A 263 -19.73 2.90 9.93
N LYS A 264 -19.21 4.04 10.40
CA LYS A 264 -19.95 5.31 10.53
C LYS A 264 -19.16 6.46 9.91
N GLY A 265 -18.91 6.33 8.61
CA GLY A 265 -18.17 7.30 7.82
C GLY A 265 -16.95 6.64 7.17
N THR A 266 -16.70 7.02 5.93
CA THR A 266 -15.48 6.64 5.20
C THR A 266 -14.36 7.62 5.55
N GLY A 267 -13.12 7.14 5.65
CA GLY A 267 -11.96 8.02 5.69
C GLY A 267 -11.59 8.57 4.30
N TYR A 268 -12.17 8.02 3.23
CA TYR A 268 -11.89 8.40 1.86
C TYR A 268 -12.51 9.77 1.52
N ILE A 269 -11.64 10.75 1.28
CA ILE A 269 -12.03 12.09 0.82
C ILE A 269 -11.96 12.13 -0.71
N GLU A 270 -13.10 12.36 -1.38
CA GLU A 270 -13.21 12.31 -2.84
C GLU A 270 -12.23 13.26 -3.54
N ALA A 271 -12.17 14.52 -3.08
CA ALA A 271 -11.27 15.51 -3.64
C ALA A 271 -9.79 15.11 -3.51
N TYR A 272 -9.45 14.42 -2.41
CA TYR A 272 -8.10 13.89 -2.22
C TYR A 272 -7.83 12.70 -3.14
N GLY A 273 -8.76 11.75 -3.24
CA GLY A 273 -8.65 10.64 -4.19
C GLY A 273 -8.46 11.12 -5.63
N GLU A 274 -9.20 12.17 -6.04
CA GLU A 274 -9.00 12.80 -7.35
C GLU A 274 -7.61 13.42 -7.48
N GLN A 275 -7.14 14.17 -6.47
CA GLN A 275 -5.80 14.74 -6.46
C GLN A 275 -4.72 13.66 -6.61
N VAL A 276 -4.85 12.55 -5.89
CA VAL A 276 -3.93 11.41 -5.95
C VAL A 276 -3.89 10.82 -7.36
N ARG A 277 -5.06 10.59 -7.99
CA ARG A 277 -5.14 10.14 -9.38
C ARG A 277 -4.50 11.11 -10.37
N MET A 278 -4.71 12.42 -10.19
CA MET A 278 -4.09 13.45 -11.03
C MET A 278 -2.58 13.50 -10.88
N ALA A 279 -2.06 13.38 -9.66
CA ALA A 279 -0.63 13.34 -9.41
C ALA A 279 0.04 12.11 -10.05
N MET A 280 -0.61 10.94 -10.04
CA MET A 280 -0.13 9.77 -10.77
C MET A 280 -0.05 10.03 -12.28
N ALA A 281 -1.11 10.60 -12.86
CA ALA A 281 -1.13 10.95 -14.29
C ALA A 281 -0.06 12.00 -14.63
N ASP A 282 0.11 13.03 -13.79
CA ASP A 282 1.14 14.06 -13.91
C ASP A 282 2.56 13.48 -13.83
N ALA A 283 2.79 12.49 -12.96
CA ALA A 283 4.08 11.83 -12.83
C ALA A 283 4.41 11.01 -14.09
N ILE A 284 3.45 10.25 -14.62
CA ILE A 284 3.63 9.47 -15.86
C ILE A 284 3.87 10.41 -17.05
N GLU A 285 3.05 11.45 -17.20
CA GLU A 285 3.21 12.44 -18.26
C GLU A 285 4.55 13.18 -18.15
N GLY A 286 4.95 13.56 -16.93
CA GLY A 286 6.24 14.18 -16.65
C GLY A 286 7.41 13.29 -17.05
N ALA A 287 7.38 12.02 -16.64
CA ALA A 287 8.39 11.02 -17.00
C ALA A 287 8.50 10.86 -18.52
N MET A 288 7.36 10.75 -19.23
CA MET A 288 7.33 10.58 -20.68
C MET A 288 7.77 11.80 -21.47
N LEU A 289 7.28 13.00 -21.10
CA LEU A 289 7.46 14.19 -21.91
C LEU A 289 8.72 14.98 -21.58
N LYS A 290 9.28 14.81 -20.37
CA LYS A 290 10.38 15.64 -19.87
C LYS A 290 11.67 14.88 -19.60
N ASP A 291 11.60 13.58 -19.28
CA ASP A 291 12.79 12.81 -18.87
C ASP A 291 13.05 11.53 -19.69
N LEU A 292 12.15 11.14 -20.60
CA LEU A 292 12.32 9.93 -21.41
C LEU A 292 13.57 10.04 -22.29
N ARG A 293 14.52 9.13 -22.07
CA ARG A 293 15.82 9.11 -22.75
C ARG A 293 16.42 7.70 -22.83
N PRO A 294 17.38 7.45 -23.73
CA PRO A 294 17.99 6.13 -23.88
C PRO A 294 18.67 5.64 -22.60
N VAL A 295 18.40 4.39 -22.24
CA VAL A 295 19.10 3.64 -21.20
C VAL A 295 20.37 3.06 -21.81
N ALA A 296 21.54 3.43 -21.27
CA ALA A 296 22.82 2.88 -21.72
C ALA A 296 23.02 1.45 -21.20
N HIS A 297 22.75 1.24 -19.92
CA HIS A 297 22.76 -0.08 -19.28
C HIS A 297 21.92 -0.04 -18.00
N ILE A 298 21.61 -1.23 -17.49
CA ILE A 298 21.02 -1.43 -16.16
C ILE A 298 22.05 -2.12 -15.30
N THR A 299 22.27 -1.66 -14.07
CA THR A 299 22.99 -2.47 -13.07
C THR A 299 21.97 -3.03 -12.09
N VAL A 300 21.98 -4.34 -11.86
CA VAL A 300 21.02 -4.99 -10.97
C VAL A 300 21.71 -6.02 -10.09
N GLY A 301 21.32 -6.08 -8.82
CA GLY A 301 21.77 -7.11 -7.90
C GLY A 301 20.82 -7.29 -6.73
N GLU A 302 21.21 -8.17 -5.83
CA GLU A 302 20.43 -8.57 -4.67
C GLU A 302 21.37 -8.90 -3.51
N VAL A 303 20.93 -8.60 -2.29
CA VAL A 303 21.67 -8.89 -1.06
C VAL A 303 20.78 -9.63 -0.06
N ASP A 304 21.39 -10.54 0.70
CA ASP A 304 20.74 -11.21 1.83
C ASP A 304 20.86 -10.32 3.08
N ILE A 305 19.75 -9.69 3.48
CA ILE A 305 19.72 -8.74 4.60
C ILE A 305 20.06 -9.41 5.94
N SER A 306 19.87 -10.73 6.05
CA SER A 306 20.19 -11.48 7.27
C SER A 306 21.68 -11.52 7.57
N THR A 307 22.53 -11.16 6.61
CA THR A 307 23.99 -11.19 6.75
C THR A 307 24.58 -9.88 7.27
N TYR A 308 23.78 -8.81 7.34
CA TYR A 308 24.25 -7.45 7.69
C TYR A 308 24.32 -7.20 9.20
N HIS A 309 23.64 -8.01 10.01
CA HIS A 309 23.59 -7.83 11.46
C HIS A 309 23.58 -9.16 12.20
N GLU A 310 24.07 -9.19 13.45
CA GLU A 310 24.09 -10.42 14.26
C GLU A 310 22.70 -10.91 14.66
N ASN A 311 21.68 -10.04 14.65
CA ASN A 311 20.27 -10.39 14.82
C ASN A 311 19.61 -10.87 13.52
N GLY A 312 20.36 -10.99 12.42
CA GLY A 312 19.82 -11.35 11.12
C GLY A 312 18.78 -10.34 10.63
N VAL A 313 17.70 -10.84 10.01
CA VAL A 313 16.61 -9.99 9.50
C VAL A 313 15.92 -9.20 10.63
N ALA A 314 15.93 -9.72 11.86
CA ALA A 314 15.27 -9.12 13.02
C ALA A 314 15.83 -7.76 13.47
N ASN A 315 16.91 -7.27 12.84
CA ASN A 315 17.38 -5.89 13.04
C ASN A 315 16.52 -4.85 12.32
N VAL A 316 15.79 -5.24 11.27
CA VAL A 316 15.05 -4.32 10.39
C VAL A 316 13.62 -4.78 10.08
N ILE A 317 13.27 -6.03 10.33
CA ILE A 317 11.94 -6.59 10.06
C ILE A 317 11.57 -7.68 11.06
N SER A 318 10.28 -7.76 11.35
CA SER A 318 9.66 -8.83 12.13
C SER A 318 8.51 -9.44 11.33
N ASP A 319 8.29 -10.73 11.55
CA ASP A 319 7.04 -11.41 11.19
C ASP A 319 6.18 -11.49 12.46
N HIS A 320 4.91 -11.09 12.41
CA HIS A 320 4.00 -11.18 13.56
C HIS A 320 3.02 -12.34 13.42
N ARG A 321 3.13 -13.15 12.35
CA ARG A 321 2.29 -14.33 12.13
C ARG A 321 3.13 -15.60 12.08
N ASP A 322 2.60 -16.67 12.67
CA ASP A 322 3.17 -17.99 12.49
C ASP A 322 2.72 -18.59 11.14
N PRO A 323 3.59 -19.29 10.39
CA PRO A 323 4.99 -19.54 10.72
C PRO A 323 5.87 -18.35 10.33
N TRP A 324 6.89 -18.06 11.15
CA TRP A 324 7.86 -17.01 10.81
C TRP A 324 8.59 -17.33 9.50
N VAL A 325 8.31 -16.56 8.45
CA VAL A 325 8.94 -16.66 7.13
C VAL A 325 9.18 -15.28 6.56
N VAL A 326 10.45 -14.93 6.40
CA VAL A 326 10.87 -13.67 5.77
C VAL A 326 11.55 -13.97 4.44
N ASP A 327 11.16 -13.26 3.39
CA ASP A 327 11.95 -13.16 2.16
C ASP A 327 13.15 -12.26 2.43
N GLU A 328 14.30 -12.87 2.70
CA GLU A 328 15.50 -12.19 3.23
C GLU A 328 16.24 -11.35 2.19
N PHE A 329 15.78 -11.35 0.94
CA PHE A 329 16.46 -10.69 -0.15
C PHE A 329 15.95 -9.28 -0.40
N LEU A 330 16.86 -8.31 -0.33
CA LEU A 330 16.65 -6.96 -0.85
C LEU A 330 17.27 -6.88 -2.23
N SER A 331 16.43 -6.59 -3.22
CA SER A 331 16.79 -6.53 -4.63
C SER A 331 16.79 -5.08 -5.10
N ALA A 332 17.78 -4.66 -5.90
CA ALA A 332 17.83 -3.30 -6.41
C ALA A 332 18.42 -3.21 -7.82
N ALA A 333 17.92 -2.26 -8.60
CA ALA A 333 18.39 -1.98 -9.95
C ALA A 333 18.56 -0.49 -10.19
N ARG A 334 19.52 -0.12 -11.04
CA ARG A 334 19.82 1.26 -11.44
C ARG A 334 19.83 1.36 -12.95
N LEU A 335 18.98 2.22 -13.50
CA LEU A 335 18.94 2.55 -14.92
C LEU A 335 19.84 3.75 -15.18
N VAL A 336 20.84 3.59 -16.04
CA VAL A 336 21.88 4.59 -16.27
C VAL A 336 21.80 5.12 -17.70
N ASP A 337 21.90 6.44 -17.86
CA ASP A 337 21.92 7.10 -19.17
C ASP A 337 23.32 7.05 -19.84
N GLY A 338 23.41 7.56 -21.08
CA GLY A 338 24.66 7.60 -21.84
C GLY A 338 25.75 8.54 -21.28
N GLU A 339 25.42 9.41 -20.32
CA GLU A 339 26.34 10.31 -19.63
C GLU A 339 26.82 9.74 -18.28
N GLY A 340 26.28 8.58 -17.86
CA GLY A 340 26.56 7.94 -16.57
C GLY A 340 25.65 8.42 -15.44
N GLY A 341 24.65 9.26 -15.74
CA GLY A 341 23.65 9.72 -14.79
C GLY A 341 22.59 8.65 -14.51
N THR A 342 22.04 8.67 -13.30
CA THR A 342 20.90 7.81 -12.94
C THR A 342 19.62 8.37 -13.52
N ILE A 343 18.90 7.56 -14.29
CA ILE A 343 17.53 7.86 -14.72
C ILE A 343 16.58 7.54 -13.57
N ALA A 344 16.68 6.34 -13.01
CA ALA A 344 15.96 5.91 -11.82
C ALA A 344 16.69 4.74 -11.15
N SER A 345 16.45 4.57 -9.85
CA SER A 345 16.75 3.34 -9.13
C SER A 345 15.44 2.66 -8.71
N LEU A 346 15.39 1.33 -8.78
CA LEU A 346 14.28 0.50 -8.30
C LEU A 346 14.77 -0.32 -7.11
N ILE A 347 13.96 -0.41 -6.06
CA ILE A 347 14.27 -1.20 -4.85
C ILE A 347 13.06 -2.08 -4.55
N SER A 348 13.26 -3.38 -4.41
CA SER A 348 12.21 -4.33 -4.01
C SER A 348 12.52 -4.90 -2.63
N TYR A 349 11.62 -4.64 -1.69
CA TYR A 349 11.70 -5.10 -0.31
C TYR A 349 10.28 -5.19 0.27
N GLY A 350 9.99 -6.23 1.06
CA GLY A 350 8.66 -6.49 1.61
C GLY A 350 8.61 -6.13 3.08
N CYS A 351 8.09 -4.95 3.41
CA CYS A 351 7.84 -4.54 4.79
C CYS A 351 6.83 -3.38 4.82
N HIS A 352 5.90 -3.43 5.77
CA HIS A 352 4.97 -2.35 6.09
C HIS A 352 5.74 -1.11 6.59
N PRO A 353 5.55 0.07 5.97
CA PRO A 353 5.97 1.36 6.51
C PRO A 353 5.06 1.76 7.68
N GLU A 354 5.43 1.28 8.87
CA GLU A 354 4.61 1.43 10.08
C GLU A 354 5.43 1.59 11.37
N THR A 355 6.68 2.06 11.24
CA THR A 355 7.63 2.17 12.35
C THR A 355 7.17 3.08 13.48
N LEU A 356 6.36 4.08 13.13
CA LEU A 356 5.87 5.12 14.01
C LEU A 356 4.59 4.77 14.78
N ALA A 357 3.97 3.62 14.47
CA ALA A 357 2.84 3.06 15.19
C ALA A 357 1.63 4.01 15.31
N ASP A 358 0.72 3.70 16.24
CA ASP A 358 -0.60 4.32 16.33
C ASP A 358 -0.62 5.71 16.99
N ASP A 359 0.42 6.05 17.76
CA ASP A 359 0.53 7.35 18.45
C ASP A 359 0.96 8.49 17.52
N ASN A 360 1.57 8.21 16.36
CA ASN A 360 1.99 9.26 15.43
C ASN A 360 0.78 9.97 14.77
N LEU A 361 0.90 11.28 14.61
CA LEU A 361 -0.13 12.15 14.01
C LEU A 361 0.39 12.91 12.77
N LEU A 362 1.64 12.69 12.37
CA LEU A 362 2.27 13.39 11.25
C LEU A 362 2.27 12.53 9.99
N ILE A 363 1.91 13.13 8.85
CA ILE A 363 2.05 12.48 7.55
C ILE A 363 3.53 12.32 7.20
N THR A 364 3.93 11.10 6.81
CA THR A 364 5.34 10.72 6.52
C THR A 364 5.42 9.44 5.69
N ALA A 365 6.45 9.26 4.85
CA ALA A 365 6.71 7.98 4.18
C ALA A 365 7.44 6.94 5.07
N ASP A 366 7.54 7.19 6.38
CA ASP A 366 8.16 6.33 7.39
C ASP A 366 9.60 5.94 6.98
N PHE A 367 10.07 4.71 7.23
CA PHE A 367 11.43 4.28 6.89
C PHE A 367 11.73 4.39 5.38
N VAL A 368 10.70 4.35 4.53
CA VAL A 368 10.87 4.39 3.07
C VAL A 368 11.36 5.77 2.62
N HIS A 369 11.10 6.83 3.39
CA HIS A 369 11.72 8.13 3.15
C HIS A 369 13.25 8.04 3.24
N ALA A 370 13.76 7.58 4.38
CA ALA A 370 15.19 7.51 4.65
C ALA A 370 15.90 6.53 3.70
N LEU A 371 15.23 5.44 3.31
CA LEU A 371 15.72 4.51 2.29
C LEU A 371 15.92 5.23 0.95
N ARG A 372 14.87 5.89 0.44
CA ARG A 372 14.96 6.62 -0.84
C ARG A 372 16.03 7.68 -0.77
N ARG A 373 16.02 8.51 0.27
CA ARG A 373 17.03 9.55 0.44
C ARG A 373 18.44 8.98 0.44
N THR A 374 18.67 7.85 1.11
CA THR A 374 19.98 7.20 1.12
C THR A 374 20.42 6.77 -0.27
N VAL A 375 19.51 6.19 -1.07
CA VAL A 375 19.83 5.80 -2.46
C VAL A 375 20.04 7.01 -3.37
N GLU A 376 19.28 8.09 -3.18
CA GLU A 376 19.34 9.30 -4.01
C GLU A 376 20.53 10.20 -3.64
N GLU A 377 20.78 10.42 -2.36
CA GLU A 377 21.71 11.44 -1.84
C GLU A 377 22.88 10.86 -1.04
N GLY A 378 22.74 9.63 -0.55
CA GLY A 378 23.69 8.98 0.35
C GLY A 378 23.19 8.92 1.80
N SER A 379 23.73 7.98 2.56
CA SER A 379 23.43 7.81 3.99
C SER A 379 24.06 8.94 4.81
N ILE A 380 23.50 9.21 5.99
CA ILE A 380 24.01 10.18 6.95
C ILE A 380 24.06 9.53 8.33
N TRP A 381 25.28 9.28 8.79
CA TRP A 381 25.59 8.84 10.16
C TRP A 381 26.44 9.90 10.86
N ASN A 382 26.33 9.98 12.18
CA ASN A 382 27.05 10.96 13.00
C ASN A 382 28.55 10.65 13.10
N SER A 383 28.90 9.36 13.17
CA SER A 383 30.24 8.86 13.46
C SER A 383 30.67 7.71 12.57
N ALA A 384 29.73 6.91 12.09
CA ALA A 384 29.99 5.82 11.17
C ALA A 384 30.30 6.33 9.75
N PRO A 385 31.02 5.54 8.93
CA PRO A 385 31.18 5.85 7.51
C PRO A 385 29.83 5.91 6.80
N THR A 386 29.70 6.83 5.86
CA THR A 386 28.52 6.96 4.99
C THR A 386 28.80 6.41 3.60
N LYS A 387 27.74 6.05 2.87
CA LYS A 387 27.75 5.76 1.43
C LYS A 387 27.27 6.94 0.60
N GLU A 388 27.82 7.08 -0.60
CA GLU A 388 27.37 8.04 -1.59
C GLU A 388 26.11 7.52 -2.30
N GLY A 389 25.13 8.39 -2.53
CA GLY A 389 23.95 8.07 -3.32
C GLY A 389 24.23 8.11 -4.83
N PHE A 390 23.30 7.56 -5.60
CA PHE A 390 23.38 7.50 -7.06
C PHE A 390 22.78 8.70 -7.78
N GLY A 391 22.08 9.60 -7.06
CA GLY A 391 21.21 10.60 -7.67
C GLY A 391 20.02 9.99 -8.43
N GLY A 392 19.22 10.87 -9.04
CA GLY A 392 17.99 10.47 -9.73
C GLY A 392 16.91 9.94 -8.76
N PRO A 393 15.66 9.72 -9.21
CA PRO A 393 14.61 9.20 -8.34
C PRO A 393 14.81 7.72 -7.95
N ALA A 394 14.61 7.41 -6.67
CA ALA A 394 14.51 6.05 -6.15
C ALA A 394 13.04 5.62 -6.02
N ILE A 395 12.68 4.48 -6.59
CA ILE A 395 11.32 3.92 -6.59
C ILE A 395 11.36 2.66 -5.75
N TYR A 396 10.73 2.74 -4.58
CA TYR A 396 10.50 1.60 -3.72
C TYR A 396 9.32 0.80 -4.26
N LEU A 397 9.45 -0.51 -4.35
CA LEU A 397 8.44 -1.45 -4.78
C LEU A 397 8.19 -2.40 -3.61
N ASN A 398 7.03 -2.28 -2.98
CA ASN A 398 6.69 -3.14 -1.87
C ASN A 398 6.57 -4.58 -2.37
N ALA A 399 7.15 -5.55 -1.65
CA ALA A 399 7.12 -6.95 -2.04
C ALA A 399 5.99 -7.72 -1.32
N ALA A 400 6.26 -8.95 -0.88
CA ALA A 400 5.33 -9.71 -0.05
C ALA A 400 5.34 -9.13 1.38
N VAL A 401 4.21 -8.57 1.81
CA VAL A 401 4.08 -7.94 3.13
C VAL A 401 3.11 -8.64 4.08
N GLY A 402 2.40 -9.66 3.62
CA GLY A 402 1.46 -10.41 4.45
C GLY A 402 2.14 -11.06 5.67
N GLY A 403 1.34 -11.49 6.65
CA GLY A 403 1.86 -11.94 7.95
C GLY A 403 2.35 -10.77 8.82
N MET A 404 1.98 -9.54 8.42
CA MET A 404 2.45 -8.29 9.02
C MET A 404 3.98 -8.23 9.05
N MET A 405 4.61 -8.36 7.87
CA MET A 405 6.02 -8.03 7.68
C MET A 405 6.25 -6.59 8.13
N THR A 406 6.86 -6.37 9.29
CA THR A 406 6.73 -5.11 10.02
C THR A 406 8.03 -4.65 10.68
N THR A 407 8.12 -3.34 10.92
CA THR A 407 9.13 -2.77 11.81
C THR A 407 8.64 -2.64 13.27
N LEU A 408 7.37 -2.94 13.56
CA LEU A 408 6.82 -2.95 14.91
C LEU A 408 7.52 -3.99 15.78
N GLY A 409 7.83 -3.62 17.02
CA GLY A 409 8.56 -4.49 17.95
C GLY A 409 10.06 -4.66 17.67
N VAL A 410 10.54 -4.30 16.47
CA VAL A 410 11.97 -4.32 16.10
C VAL A 410 12.76 -3.35 16.98
N GLU A 411 13.91 -3.82 17.47
CA GLU A 411 14.96 -2.99 18.07
C GLU A 411 16.09 -2.87 17.06
N VAL A 412 16.12 -1.74 16.34
CA VAL A 412 17.15 -1.50 15.33
C VAL A 412 18.43 -1.03 15.99
N HIS A 413 19.54 -1.66 15.63
CA HIS A 413 20.88 -1.20 15.98
C HIS A 413 21.52 -0.58 14.74
N ASN A 414 21.96 0.68 14.85
CA ASN A 414 22.54 1.42 13.74
C ASN A 414 24.08 1.47 13.84
N PRO A 415 24.78 1.88 12.76
CA PRO A 415 26.25 1.90 12.72
C PRO A 415 26.91 2.91 13.67
N ASP A 416 26.17 3.92 14.15
CA ASP A 416 26.66 4.86 15.18
C ASP A 416 26.71 4.24 16.59
N GLY A 417 26.15 3.03 16.75
CA GLY A 417 26.04 2.34 18.04
C GLY A 417 24.80 2.73 18.83
N ASP A 418 23.87 3.47 18.22
CA ASP A 418 22.57 3.76 18.80
C ASP A 418 21.60 2.59 18.60
N SER A 419 20.57 2.52 19.45
CA SER A 419 19.56 1.46 19.40
C SER A 419 18.20 2.03 19.69
N TYR A 420 17.23 1.74 18.81
CA TYR A 420 15.87 2.28 18.91
C TYR A 420 14.85 1.15 18.87
N LYS A 421 14.09 1.02 19.96
CA LYS A 421 12.97 0.07 20.08
C LYS A 421 11.61 0.75 19.97
N SER A 422 11.48 1.92 20.60
CA SER A 422 10.24 2.71 20.60
C SER A 422 9.93 3.23 19.20
N ALA A 423 8.64 3.40 18.92
CA ALA A 423 8.15 4.07 17.74
C ALA A 423 8.63 5.52 17.72
N THR A 424 9.62 5.82 16.89
CA THR A 424 10.32 7.11 16.82
C THR A 424 10.82 7.33 15.40
N PHE A 425 10.95 8.60 15.00
CA PHE A 425 11.49 8.94 13.68
C PHE A 425 12.95 8.51 13.55
N GLU A 426 13.72 8.51 14.64
CA GLU A 426 15.09 8.00 14.63
C GLU A 426 15.16 6.49 14.36
N LYS A 427 14.17 5.71 14.83
CA LYS A 427 14.03 4.30 14.47
C LYS A 427 13.73 4.13 12.98
N ALA A 428 12.70 4.82 12.48
CA ALA A 428 12.30 4.78 11.08
C ALA A 428 13.47 5.14 10.16
N ASP A 429 14.17 6.22 10.49
CA ASP A 429 15.32 6.67 9.72
C ASP A 429 16.50 5.72 9.81
N SER A 430 16.78 5.15 10.98
CA SER A 430 17.85 4.15 11.12
C SER A 430 17.59 2.93 10.26
N ILE A 431 16.36 2.39 10.27
CA ILE A 431 15.95 1.27 9.42
C ILE A 431 16.06 1.64 7.95
N GLY A 432 15.52 2.80 7.56
CA GLY A 432 15.52 3.24 6.17
C GLY A 432 16.93 3.46 5.63
N GLN A 433 17.82 4.11 6.39
CA GLN A 433 19.21 4.30 5.96
C GLN A 433 19.97 2.98 5.83
N LEU A 434 19.78 2.03 6.76
CA LEU A 434 20.36 0.69 6.66
C LEU A 434 19.90 -0.03 5.38
N LEU A 435 18.59 -0.05 5.10
CA LEU A 435 18.04 -0.67 3.89
C LEU A 435 18.48 0.06 2.61
N GLY A 436 18.63 1.38 2.66
CA GLY A 436 19.16 2.18 1.55
C GLY A 436 20.62 1.85 1.25
N GLU A 437 21.45 1.67 2.27
CA GLU A 437 22.84 1.22 2.09
C GLU A 437 22.92 -0.21 1.55
N MET A 438 22.00 -1.10 1.96
CA MET A 438 21.88 -2.46 1.41
C MET A 438 21.46 -2.43 -0.07
N ALA A 439 20.56 -1.51 -0.46
CA ALA A 439 20.18 -1.31 -1.86
C ALA A 439 21.36 -0.79 -2.70
N ILE A 440 22.17 0.12 -2.14
CA ILE A 440 23.43 0.56 -2.77
C ILE A 440 24.37 -0.63 -2.94
N ASP A 441 24.58 -1.46 -1.91
CA ASP A 441 25.43 -2.66 -2.02
C ASP A 441 24.93 -3.65 -3.08
N ALA A 442 23.62 -3.84 -3.18
CA ALA A 442 23.02 -4.70 -4.20
C ALA A 442 23.35 -4.21 -5.61
N ILE A 443 23.28 -2.89 -5.86
CA ILE A 443 23.63 -2.31 -7.16
C ILE A 443 25.14 -2.35 -7.40
N GLU A 444 25.99 -1.96 -6.43
CA GLU A 444 27.45 -1.91 -6.59
C GLU A 444 28.07 -3.29 -6.84
N ASN A 445 27.50 -4.34 -6.26
CA ASN A 445 27.92 -5.73 -6.44
C ASN A 445 27.12 -6.46 -7.53
N GLY A 446 26.19 -5.74 -8.19
CA GLY A 446 25.30 -6.27 -9.20
C GLY A 446 25.96 -6.53 -10.55
N GLU A 447 25.21 -7.14 -11.45
CA GLU A 447 25.61 -7.34 -12.83
C GLU A 447 25.16 -6.17 -13.73
N VAL A 448 25.97 -5.87 -14.74
CA VAL A 448 25.67 -4.87 -15.76
C VAL A 448 24.97 -5.57 -16.93
N ILE A 449 23.78 -5.07 -17.26
CA ILE A 449 22.92 -5.55 -18.33
C ILE A 449 22.89 -4.51 -19.44
N ASP A 450 23.54 -4.83 -20.54
CA ASP A 450 23.40 -4.13 -21.82
C ASP A 450 22.16 -4.65 -22.57
N ASP A 451 21.58 -3.82 -23.44
CA ASP A 451 20.49 -4.20 -24.35
C ASP A 451 19.27 -4.88 -23.67
N ALA A 452 18.93 -4.42 -22.46
CA ALA A 452 17.79 -4.96 -21.70
C ALA A 452 16.49 -4.92 -22.52
N ARG A 453 15.79 -6.07 -22.54
CA ARG A 453 14.51 -6.22 -23.26
C ARG A 453 13.33 -5.93 -22.34
N LEU A 454 12.36 -5.19 -22.87
CA LEU A 454 11.09 -4.92 -22.20
C LEU A 454 10.01 -5.84 -22.75
N SER A 455 9.30 -6.52 -21.86
CA SER A 455 8.08 -7.27 -22.20
C SER A 455 7.15 -7.32 -21.01
N PHE A 456 5.85 -7.45 -21.22
CA PHE A 456 4.89 -7.66 -20.14
C PHE A 456 3.65 -8.41 -20.61
N ALA A 457 2.93 -8.99 -19.66
CA ALA A 457 1.62 -9.58 -19.90
C ALA A 457 0.72 -9.32 -18.71
N ASN A 458 -0.58 -9.28 -18.96
CA ASN A 458 -1.61 -9.01 -17.97
C ASN A 458 -2.77 -10.01 -18.07
N VAL A 459 -3.31 -10.38 -16.92
CA VAL A 459 -4.51 -11.21 -16.76
C VAL A 459 -5.49 -10.50 -15.85
N GLU A 460 -6.75 -10.45 -16.27
CA GLU A 460 -7.86 -9.96 -15.45
C GLU A 460 -8.69 -11.14 -14.94
N PHE A 461 -9.20 -11.03 -13.71
CA PHE A 461 -10.09 -12.04 -13.15
C PHE A 461 -11.07 -11.45 -12.13
N TYR A 462 -12.07 -12.25 -11.75
CA TYR A 462 -13.22 -11.80 -10.98
C TYR A 462 -13.44 -12.69 -9.73
N PRO A 463 -12.65 -12.52 -8.66
CA PRO A 463 -12.81 -13.30 -7.44
C PRO A 463 -14.17 -13.03 -6.78
N GLU A 464 -14.71 -14.03 -6.09
CA GLU A 464 -15.89 -13.86 -5.24
C GLU A 464 -15.49 -13.22 -3.91
N VAL A 465 -16.30 -12.28 -3.43
CA VAL A 465 -16.10 -11.68 -2.11
C VAL A 465 -16.80 -12.59 -1.09
N LEU A 466 -16.05 -13.47 -0.42
CA LEU A 466 -16.61 -14.38 0.59
C LEU A 466 -16.78 -13.67 1.94
N ASN A 467 -15.85 -12.76 2.26
CA ASN A 467 -15.90 -11.92 3.44
C ASN A 467 -17.18 -11.08 3.48
N THR A 468 -17.99 -11.31 4.51
CA THR A 468 -19.30 -10.66 4.66
C THR A 468 -19.19 -9.22 5.12
N THR A 469 -18.10 -8.87 5.81
CA THR A 469 -17.80 -7.49 6.22
C THR A 469 -17.47 -6.66 4.99
N PHE A 470 -16.61 -7.15 4.09
CA PHE A 470 -16.30 -6.46 2.84
C PHE A 470 -17.53 -6.30 1.95
N GLN A 471 -18.38 -7.33 1.82
CA GLN A 471 -19.67 -7.20 1.11
C GLN A 471 -20.52 -6.04 1.64
N LEU A 472 -20.64 -5.92 2.97
CA LEU A 472 -21.37 -4.82 3.60
C LEU A 472 -20.70 -3.46 3.35
N LEU A 473 -19.37 -3.38 3.43
CA LEU A 473 -18.62 -2.14 3.21
C LEU A 473 -18.75 -1.64 1.77
N PHE A 474 -18.74 -2.54 0.78
CA PHE A 474 -19.01 -2.21 -0.62
C PHE A 474 -20.47 -1.77 -0.82
N ASP A 475 -21.44 -2.52 -0.29
CA ASP A 475 -22.88 -2.20 -0.42
C ASP A 475 -23.25 -0.85 0.22
N THR A 476 -22.56 -0.46 1.29
CA THR A 476 -22.78 0.82 1.99
C THR A 476 -22.00 1.99 1.40
N GLY A 477 -21.05 1.72 0.51
CA GLY A 477 -20.16 2.72 -0.08
C GLY A 477 -19.10 3.27 0.87
N VAL A 478 -18.85 2.60 2.01
CA VAL A 478 -17.72 2.95 2.89
C VAL A 478 -16.40 2.67 2.16
N LEU A 479 -16.32 1.49 1.53
CA LEU A 479 -15.32 1.16 0.53
C LEU A 479 -15.93 1.38 -0.86
N LYS A 480 -15.31 2.25 -1.67
CA LYS A 480 -15.77 2.53 -3.03
C LYS A 480 -15.22 1.51 -3.99
N ARG A 481 -16.06 0.56 -4.39
CA ARG A 481 -15.65 -0.56 -5.24
C ARG A 481 -16.73 -0.91 -6.26
N THR A 482 -16.35 -1.07 -7.52
CA THR A 482 -17.26 -1.64 -8.52
C THR A 482 -17.46 -3.12 -8.28
N THR A 483 -18.72 -3.52 -8.03
CA THR A 483 -19.10 -4.92 -7.82
C THR A 483 -19.81 -5.51 -9.03
N TYR A 484 -19.58 -6.79 -9.30
CA TYR A 484 -20.14 -7.56 -10.41
C TYR A 484 -21.11 -8.64 -9.90
N PRO A 485 -22.10 -9.03 -10.72
CA PRO A 485 -23.05 -10.08 -10.36
C PRO A 485 -22.37 -11.41 -10.00
N PRO A 486 -22.95 -12.20 -9.07
CA PRO A 486 -22.45 -13.54 -8.73
C PRO A 486 -22.35 -14.48 -9.92
N ASN A 487 -21.50 -15.51 -9.81
CA ASN A 487 -21.49 -16.63 -10.73
C ASN A 487 -22.80 -17.43 -10.67
N GLU A 488 -23.12 -18.18 -11.72
CA GLU A 488 -24.28 -19.09 -11.71
C GLU A 488 -24.16 -20.10 -10.55
N GLY A 489 -25.15 -20.11 -9.66
CA GLY A 489 -25.16 -20.97 -8.48
C GLY A 489 -24.48 -20.39 -7.23
N SER A 490 -23.85 -19.22 -7.31
CA SER A 490 -23.34 -18.46 -6.15
C SER A 490 -24.28 -17.31 -5.79
N THR A 491 -24.24 -16.88 -4.53
CA THR A 491 -24.89 -15.65 -4.06
C THR A 491 -23.89 -14.53 -3.77
N LYS A 492 -22.60 -14.78 -3.96
CA LYS A 492 -21.52 -13.88 -3.59
C LYS A 492 -21.22 -12.92 -4.73
N MET A 493 -21.22 -11.62 -4.44
CA MET A 493 -20.78 -10.61 -5.39
C MET A 493 -19.32 -10.86 -5.77
N ARG A 494 -18.93 -10.37 -6.94
CA ARG A 494 -17.55 -10.41 -7.43
C ARG A 494 -17.00 -9.00 -7.54
N ILE A 495 -15.69 -8.88 -7.58
CA ILE A 495 -14.98 -7.65 -7.92
C ILE A 495 -14.02 -7.95 -9.06
N LYS A 496 -13.64 -6.93 -9.85
CA LYS A 496 -12.63 -7.09 -10.89
C LYS A 496 -11.25 -6.76 -10.31
N THR A 497 -10.27 -7.59 -10.62
CA THR A 497 -8.87 -7.36 -10.30
C THR A 497 -7.99 -7.84 -11.45
N GLU A 498 -6.69 -7.58 -11.34
CA GLU A 498 -5.72 -7.95 -12.36
C GLU A 498 -4.35 -8.27 -11.77
N MET A 499 -3.58 -9.08 -12.50
CA MET A 499 -2.18 -9.36 -12.24
C MET A 499 -1.38 -9.20 -13.51
N SER A 500 -0.15 -8.76 -13.37
CA SER A 500 0.76 -8.52 -14.48
C SER A 500 2.14 -9.08 -14.19
N VAL A 501 2.83 -9.48 -15.25
CA VAL A 501 4.28 -9.72 -15.21
C VAL A 501 4.95 -8.74 -16.15
N LEU A 502 6.01 -8.08 -15.70
CA LEU A 502 6.86 -7.21 -16.49
C LEU A 502 8.30 -7.73 -16.41
N ASN A 503 8.91 -7.95 -17.57
CA ASN A 503 10.33 -8.28 -17.68
C ASN A 503 11.11 -7.05 -18.16
N LEU A 504 12.22 -6.76 -17.49
CA LEU A 504 13.20 -5.77 -17.86
C LEU A 504 14.59 -6.42 -17.83
N GLY A 505 15.01 -6.96 -18.98
CA GLY A 505 16.18 -7.83 -19.05
C GLY A 505 16.01 -9.05 -18.11
N PRO A 506 16.95 -9.30 -17.18
CA PRO A 506 16.86 -10.43 -16.24
C PRO A 506 15.91 -10.18 -15.05
N ILE A 507 15.40 -8.95 -14.89
CA ILE A 507 14.45 -8.59 -13.84
C ILE A 507 13.06 -9.02 -14.28
N GLN A 508 12.41 -9.86 -13.49
CA GLN A 508 11.01 -10.23 -13.67
C GLN A 508 10.22 -9.75 -12.47
N MET A 509 9.26 -8.86 -12.72
CA MET A 509 8.37 -8.27 -11.73
C MET A 509 6.98 -8.86 -11.89
N LEU A 510 6.43 -9.48 -10.85
CA LEU A 510 5.07 -10.03 -10.82
C LEU A 510 4.23 -9.21 -9.84
N THR A 511 3.16 -8.58 -10.33
CA THR A 511 2.23 -7.85 -9.46
C THR A 511 1.30 -8.82 -8.75
N VAL A 512 0.99 -8.50 -7.49
CA VAL A 512 0.04 -9.23 -6.66
C VAL A 512 -0.95 -8.23 -6.06
N PRO A 513 -2.27 -8.43 -6.24
CA PRO A 513 -3.30 -7.47 -5.84
C PRO A 513 -3.63 -7.62 -4.34
N GLY A 514 -2.70 -7.25 -3.46
CA GLY A 514 -2.89 -7.30 -2.01
C GLY A 514 -1.64 -7.74 -1.24
N GLU A 515 -1.85 -8.09 0.03
CA GLU A 515 -0.79 -8.42 0.98
C GLU A 515 -0.47 -9.93 0.95
N LEU A 516 0.46 -10.31 0.08
CA LEU A 516 0.91 -11.70 -0.05
C LEU A 516 1.76 -12.13 1.15
N LEU A 517 1.39 -13.23 1.79
CA LEU A 517 2.22 -13.89 2.80
C LEU A 517 3.52 -14.44 2.16
N PRO A 518 4.73 -14.13 2.68
CA PRO A 518 6.01 -14.47 2.04
C PRO A 518 6.18 -15.95 1.70
N GLU A 519 5.64 -16.87 2.50
CA GLU A 519 5.76 -18.31 2.28
C GLU A 519 5.07 -18.82 1.01
N LEU A 520 4.09 -18.09 0.48
CA LEU A 520 3.53 -18.36 -0.86
C LEU A 520 4.54 -18.03 -1.96
N ALA A 521 5.42 -17.05 -1.73
CA ALA A 521 6.45 -16.63 -2.66
C ALA A 521 7.71 -17.51 -2.59
N VAL A 522 8.21 -17.79 -1.38
CA VAL A 522 9.54 -18.39 -1.15
C VAL A 522 9.55 -19.72 -0.39
N GLY A 523 8.40 -20.20 0.10
CA GLY A 523 8.33 -21.38 0.95
C GLY A 523 8.80 -21.11 2.37
N GLY A 524 9.77 -21.88 2.88
CA GLY A 524 10.31 -21.66 4.23
C GLY A 524 9.56 -22.38 5.37
N TYR A 525 8.55 -23.20 5.04
CA TYR A 525 7.79 -24.04 5.98
C TYR A 525 8.64 -24.99 6.84
N ASP A 526 9.89 -25.25 6.48
CA ASP A 526 10.83 -26.08 7.25
C ASP A 526 11.74 -25.27 8.19
N GLY A 527 11.54 -23.96 8.26
CA GLY A 527 12.35 -23.03 9.05
C GLY A 527 13.63 -22.58 8.36
N SER A 528 13.84 -22.90 7.07
CA SER A 528 15.04 -22.47 6.34
C SER A 528 15.11 -20.96 6.09
N ARG A 529 14.00 -20.24 6.31
CA ARG A 529 13.84 -18.80 6.04
C ARG A 529 13.62 -17.96 7.30
N ILE A 530 13.84 -18.52 8.50
CA ILE A 530 13.67 -17.75 9.75
C ILE A 530 14.64 -16.58 9.77
N ASN A 531 15.92 -16.85 9.45
CA ASN A 531 16.98 -15.86 9.28
C ASN A 531 17.09 -14.82 10.43
N ALA A 532 16.61 -15.19 11.63
CA ALA A 532 16.57 -14.39 12.85
C ALA A 532 16.98 -15.28 14.04
N PRO A 533 18.19 -15.10 14.60
CA PRO A 533 18.67 -15.96 15.68
C PRO A 533 17.77 -15.94 16.91
N GLY A 534 17.37 -17.12 17.37
CA GLY A 534 16.56 -17.29 18.58
C GLY A 534 15.05 -17.16 18.37
N VAL A 535 14.60 -16.82 17.16
CA VAL A 535 13.19 -16.80 16.79
C VAL A 535 12.74 -18.22 16.40
N PRO A 536 11.66 -18.76 16.98
CA PRO A 536 11.12 -20.05 16.58
C PRO A 536 10.34 -19.94 15.26
N LEU A 537 10.16 -21.05 14.54
CA LEU A 537 9.28 -21.09 13.37
C LEU A 537 7.81 -20.85 13.74
N ILE A 538 7.40 -21.37 14.90
CA ILE A 538 6.05 -21.24 15.46
C ILE A 538 6.22 -20.86 16.93
N ASP A 539 5.52 -19.85 17.42
CA ASP A 539 5.53 -19.54 18.85
C ASP A 539 5.03 -20.76 19.65
N PRO A 540 5.83 -21.29 20.61
CA PRO A 540 5.40 -22.40 21.45
C PRO A 540 4.12 -22.12 22.28
N ASN A 541 3.69 -20.87 22.39
CA ASN A 541 2.47 -20.45 23.07
C ASN A 541 1.30 -20.14 22.13
N ASN A 542 1.49 -20.23 20.81
CA ASN A 542 0.39 -20.05 19.87
C ASN A 542 -0.72 -21.07 20.16
N THR A 543 -1.91 -20.57 20.44
CA THR A 543 -3.07 -21.36 20.86
C THR A 543 -3.75 -22.10 19.70
N ASN A 544 -3.48 -21.69 18.47
CA ASN A 544 -4.04 -22.27 17.25
C ASN A 544 -3.00 -22.19 16.10
N PRO A 545 -1.85 -22.88 16.26
CA PRO A 545 -0.75 -22.70 15.32
C PRO A 545 -1.07 -23.24 13.93
N PRO A 546 -0.36 -22.73 12.89
CA PRO A 546 -0.43 -23.25 11.54
C PRO A 546 -0.16 -24.75 11.48
N LYS A 547 -0.88 -25.44 10.60
CA LYS A 547 -0.67 -26.88 10.34
C LYS A 547 0.39 -27.08 9.26
N VAL A 548 1.64 -26.79 9.60
CA VAL A 548 2.76 -26.75 8.64
C VAL A 548 3.00 -28.08 7.92
N ASP A 549 2.55 -29.21 8.48
CA ASP A 549 2.57 -30.52 7.82
C ASP A 549 1.59 -30.63 6.61
N GLN A 550 0.66 -29.69 6.50
CA GLN A 550 -0.31 -29.53 5.40
C GLN A 550 0.06 -28.38 4.46
N ALA A 551 1.17 -27.68 4.72
CA ALA A 551 1.65 -26.62 3.87
C ALA A 551 1.91 -27.13 2.43
N PRO A 552 1.63 -26.31 1.40
CA PRO A 552 1.85 -26.70 0.03
C PRO A 552 3.34 -26.97 -0.23
N ALA A 553 3.62 -28.06 -0.93
CA ALA A 553 4.97 -28.29 -1.45
C ALA A 553 5.23 -27.36 -2.64
N GLY A 554 6.47 -26.96 -2.82
CA GLY A 554 6.89 -26.21 -4.00
C GLY A 554 6.64 -26.96 -5.32
N PRO A 555 6.81 -26.29 -6.48
CA PRO A 555 7.45 -24.98 -6.62
C PRO A 555 6.57 -23.83 -6.13
N TYR A 556 7.17 -22.89 -5.39
CA TYR A 556 6.50 -21.66 -4.94
C TYR A 556 6.46 -20.62 -6.06
N ILE A 557 5.80 -19.46 -5.84
CA ILE A 557 5.65 -18.45 -6.90
C ILE A 557 7.02 -18.05 -7.49
N LYS A 558 8.01 -17.71 -6.66
CA LYS A 558 9.35 -17.34 -7.15
C LYS A 558 10.13 -18.52 -7.76
N ASP A 559 9.83 -19.78 -7.44
CA ASP A 559 10.45 -20.92 -8.12
C ASP A 559 9.95 -21.07 -9.57
N ARG A 560 8.73 -20.61 -9.84
CA ARG A 560 8.10 -20.69 -11.15
C ARG A 560 8.49 -19.52 -12.06
N MET A 561 8.94 -18.41 -11.49
CA MET A 561 9.46 -17.25 -12.22
C MET A 561 10.74 -17.61 -13.00
N GLY A 562 10.82 -17.15 -14.26
CA GLY A 562 11.90 -17.45 -15.20
C GLY A 562 13.08 -16.47 -15.14
N GLY A 563 12.87 -15.27 -14.60
CA GLY A 563 13.92 -14.26 -14.45
C GLY A 563 15.00 -14.66 -13.44
N THR A 564 16.16 -14.01 -13.54
CA THR A 564 17.24 -14.15 -12.54
C THR A 564 16.85 -13.41 -11.26
N TYR A 565 16.41 -12.16 -11.39
CA TYR A 565 15.91 -11.35 -10.27
C TYR A 565 14.39 -11.38 -10.28
N ARG A 566 13.79 -11.90 -9.21
CA ARG A 566 12.39 -12.29 -9.15
C ARG A 566 11.67 -11.46 -8.12
N TRP A 567 11.02 -10.41 -8.60
CA TRP A 567 10.41 -9.41 -7.74
C TRP A 567 8.92 -9.64 -7.66
N ILE A 568 8.42 -9.69 -6.43
CA ILE A 568 6.99 -9.51 -6.19
C ILE A 568 6.76 -8.01 -6.04
N ILE A 569 5.72 -7.50 -6.68
CA ILE A 569 5.19 -6.16 -6.46
C ILE A 569 3.84 -6.36 -5.77
N GLY A 570 3.83 -6.29 -4.44
CA GLY A 570 2.61 -6.32 -3.63
C GLY A 570 1.76 -5.08 -3.88
N LEU A 571 0.48 -5.17 -3.52
CA LEU A 571 -0.50 -4.09 -3.69
C LEU A 571 -0.52 -3.52 -5.12
N GLY A 572 -0.25 -4.38 -6.09
CA GLY A 572 -0.07 -4.02 -7.48
C GLY A 572 -1.40 -4.02 -8.23
N ASN A 573 -1.79 -2.85 -8.71
CA ASN A 573 -3.04 -2.53 -9.42
C ASN A 573 -4.33 -2.75 -8.62
N ASP A 574 -4.25 -3.19 -7.37
CA ASP A 574 -5.38 -3.39 -6.47
C ASP A 574 -4.91 -3.70 -5.04
N GLU A 575 -5.81 -3.51 -4.08
CA GLU A 575 -5.66 -3.94 -2.69
C GLU A 575 -6.87 -4.78 -2.29
N LEU A 576 -6.66 -6.09 -2.09
CA LEU A 576 -7.72 -7.07 -1.81
C LEU A 576 -7.70 -7.58 -0.37
N GLY A 577 -6.82 -7.00 0.47
CA GLY A 577 -6.45 -7.49 1.77
C GLY A 577 -5.40 -8.60 1.70
N TYR A 578 -5.32 -9.36 2.80
CA TYR A 578 -4.35 -10.44 2.95
C TYR A 578 -4.65 -11.65 2.06
N ILE A 579 -3.57 -12.21 1.49
CA ILE A 579 -3.59 -13.42 0.68
C ILE A 579 -2.91 -14.53 1.49
N ILE A 580 -3.75 -15.25 2.24
CA ILE A 580 -3.34 -16.25 3.25
C ILE A 580 -3.47 -17.65 2.65
N PRO A 581 -2.48 -18.53 2.82
CA PRO A 581 -2.54 -19.90 2.32
C PRO A 581 -3.62 -20.73 3.04
N ASP A 582 -4.34 -21.56 2.28
CA ASP A 582 -5.49 -22.35 2.76
C ASP A 582 -5.20 -23.22 4.01
N TYR A 583 -3.96 -23.69 4.18
CA TYR A 583 -3.61 -24.57 5.31
C TYR A 583 -3.64 -23.85 6.67
N ASP A 584 -3.58 -22.52 6.65
CA ASP A 584 -3.50 -21.64 7.82
C ASP A 584 -4.67 -20.64 7.91
N TYR A 585 -5.63 -20.69 6.97
CA TYR A 585 -6.78 -19.79 7.00
C TYR A 585 -7.79 -20.20 8.08
N VAL A 586 -7.85 -19.47 9.20
CA VAL A 586 -8.77 -19.77 10.32
C VAL A 586 -9.70 -18.61 10.65
N LEU A 587 -11.01 -18.87 10.54
CA LEU A 587 -12.05 -17.92 10.95
C LEU A 587 -12.50 -18.17 12.37
N ALA A 588 -12.80 -17.08 13.09
CA ALA A 588 -13.45 -17.16 14.39
C ALA A 588 -14.82 -17.84 14.30
N ASP A 589 -15.11 -18.73 15.25
CA ASP A 589 -16.42 -19.37 15.38
C ASP A 589 -17.55 -18.33 15.60
N SER A 590 -17.23 -17.26 16.30
CA SER A 590 -18.14 -16.14 16.56
C SER A 590 -17.87 -14.99 15.59
N MET A 591 -18.89 -14.58 14.82
CA MET A 591 -18.79 -13.45 13.89
C MET A 591 -17.56 -13.53 12.96
N PRO A 592 -17.50 -14.54 12.08
CA PRO A 592 -16.38 -14.69 11.14
C PRO A 592 -16.21 -13.40 10.31
N TYR A 593 -14.96 -13.05 10.02
CA TYR A 593 -14.54 -11.81 9.35
C TYR A 593 -14.77 -10.51 10.15
N VAL A 594 -15.15 -10.60 11.42
CA VAL A 594 -15.27 -9.45 12.32
C VAL A 594 -14.40 -9.66 13.55
N ASN A 595 -14.50 -10.84 14.15
CA ASN A 595 -13.61 -11.25 15.22
C ASN A 595 -12.42 -12.01 14.62
N GLU A 596 -11.25 -11.74 15.17
CA GLU A 596 -10.05 -12.54 14.99
C GLU A 596 -10.20 -13.91 15.69
N ALA A 597 -9.67 -14.96 15.06
CA ALA A 597 -9.56 -16.26 15.72
C ALA A 597 -8.35 -16.28 16.66
N GLU A 598 -8.41 -17.07 17.74
CA GLU A 598 -7.26 -17.28 18.62
C GLU A 598 -6.06 -17.79 17.82
N GLY A 599 -4.83 -17.34 18.14
CA GLY A 599 -3.58 -17.80 17.52
C GLY A 599 -3.02 -16.93 16.39
N ASP A 600 -3.25 -15.62 16.46
CA ASP A 600 -2.73 -14.60 15.51
C ASP A 600 -3.32 -14.75 14.09
N HIS A 601 -4.64 -14.61 14.00
CA HIS A 601 -5.44 -14.76 12.76
C HIS A 601 -6.21 -13.46 12.43
N TYR A 602 -5.53 -12.33 12.57
CA TYR A 602 -6.06 -11.01 12.26
C TYR A 602 -6.36 -10.87 10.76
N GLU A 603 -5.44 -11.35 9.93
CA GLU A 603 -5.41 -11.20 8.48
C GLU A 603 -6.68 -11.75 7.81
N GLU A 604 -7.27 -12.83 8.37
CA GLU A 604 -8.50 -13.42 7.86
C GLU A 604 -9.69 -12.46 7.92
N THR A 605 -9.67 -11.50 8.86
CA THR A 605 -10.70 -10.45 8.96
C THR A 605 -10.60 -9.43 7.82
N ASN A 606 -9.40 -9.26 7.27
CA ASN A 606 -9.06 -8.38 6.18
C ASN A 606 -8.63 -9.17 4.92
N SER A 607 -9.33 -10.25 4.59
CA SER A 607 -9.11 -11.00 3.35
C SER A 607 -10.42 -11.18 2.59
N LEU A 608 -10.37 -11.30 1.26
CA LEU A 608 -11.55 -11.66 0.44
C LEU A 608 -12.14 -13.02 0.83
N GLY A 609 -11.30 -13.92 1.36
CA GLY A 609 -11.66 -15.28 1.77
C GLY A 609 -10.63 -16.32 1.31
N PRO A 610 -10.68 -17.55 1.84
CA PRO A 610 -9.60 -18.54 1.72
C PRO A 610 -9.16 -18.85 0.29
N HIS A 611 -10.12 -18.91 -0.64
CA HIS A 611 -9.85 -19.21 -2.06
C HIS A 611 -8.90 -18.22 -2.78
N ILE A 612 -8.65 -17.02 -2.23
CA ILE A 612 -7.90 -15.98 -2.95
C ILE A 612 -6.43 -16.39 -3.19
N ALA A 613 -5.80 -17.09 -2.24
CA ALA A 613 -4.43 -17.56 -2.41
C ALA A 613 -4.30 -18.55 -3.57
N GLY A 614 -5.25 -19.49 -3.71
CA GLY A 614 -5.27 -20.42 -4.84
C GLY A 614 -5.49 -19.72 -6.19
N LEU A 615 -6.32 -18.67 -6.22
CA LEU A 615 -6.52 -17.87 -7.43
C LEU A 615 -5.25 -17.11 -7.81
N VAL A 616 -4.62 -16.41 -6.86
CA VAL A 616 -3.37 -15.67 -7.08
C VAL A 616 -2.26 -16.62 -7.55
N ASP A 617 -2.11 -17.78 -6.91
CA ASP A 617 -1.09 -18.77 -7.27
C ASP A 617 -1.26 -19.29 -8.71
N ALA A 618 -2.50 -19.53 -9.14
CA ALA A 618 -2.82 -19.99 -10.50
C ALA A 618 -2.53 -18.92 -11.57
N HIS A 619 -2.91 -17.66 -11.31
CA HIS A 619 -2.63 -16.55 -12.23
C HIS A 619 -1.13 -16.23 -12.29
N ALA A 620 -0.43 -16.29 -11.15
CA ALA A 620 1.02 -16.19 -11.09
C ALA A 620 1.70 -17.29 -11.92
N ALA A 621 1.22 -18.53 -11.84
CA ALA A 621 1.75 -19.64 -12.63
C ALA A 621 1.57 -19.41 -14.14
N ALA A 622 0.42 -18.91 -14.56
CA ALA A 622 0.13 -18.60 -15.97
C ALA A 622 1.03 -17.48 -16.51
N LEU A 623 1.18 -16.39 -15.76
CA LEU A 623 2.06 -15.28 -16.10
C LEU A 623 3.55 -15.69 -16.12
N ALA A 624 3.98 -16.50 -15.15
CA ALA A 624 5.34 -17.01 -15.10
C ALA A 624 5.64 -17.96 -16.28
N ALA A 625 4.68 -18.80 -16.68
CA ALA A 625 4.79 -19.66 -17.85
C ALA A 625 4.90 -18.82 -19.14
N TRP A 626 4.03 -17.81 -19.31
CA TRP A 626 4.12 -16.89 -20.44
C TRP A 626 5.48 -16.19 -20.50
N SER A 627 5.98 -15.68 -19.36
CA SER A 627 7.24 -14.94 -19.33
C SER A 627 8.44 -15.83 -19.67
N LYS A 628 8.48 -17.09 -19.20
CA LYS A 628 9.54 -18.04 -19.58
C LYS A 628 9.68 -18.20 -21.10
N GLU A 629 8.56 -18.29 -21.82
CA GLU A 629 8.59 -18.39 -23.28
C GLU A 629 9.10 -17.13 -23.99
N HIS A 630 9.04 -15.96 -23.32
CA HIS A 630 9.47 -14.66 -23.86
C HIS A 630 10.89 -14.28 -23.43
N LEU A 631 11.36 -14.74 -22.27
CA LEU A 631 12.75 -14.60 -21.84
C LEU A 631 13.72 -15.48 -22.65
N GLU A 632 13.22 -16.57 -23.25
CA GLU A 632 14.00 -17.48 -24.11
C GLU A 632 14.15 -16.97 -25.57
N ARG A 633 13.43 -15.92 -25.97
CA ARG A 633 13.44 -15.33 -27.33
C ARG A 633 14.34 -14.10 -27.40
#